data_AF-A0A914GGJ6-F1
#
_entry.id   AF-A0A914GGJ6-F1
#
_cell.length_a   1.000
_cell.length_b   1.000
_cell.length_c   1.000
_cell.angle_alpha   90.00
_cell.angle_beta   90.00
_cell.angle_gamma   90.00
#
_symmetry.space_group_name_H-M   'P 1'
#
loop_
_entity.id
_entity.type
_entity.pdbx_description
1 polymer ?
#
loop_
_entity_poly.entity_id
_entity_poly.type
_entity_poly.pdbx_seq_one_letter_code
_entity_poly.pdbx_strand_id
1 'polypeptide(L)'
;MLKFFAIFAIINVLSLDATVICPTGSIPSLNDNSICYSFLSSSTEFLNAEQLCVDLGGHLASIDSAFTDTFLNQKAETSFKNSNSSDFWIGANDLASSGVWTWTDGKPFTFTDWSQGEPANDAGSDCVSVQLSDGLWKAQNCYQRKPFICAIPGTDAKTCPLYCPSEWSFFNQTSSCYKVFFDAKWNDAEAVCVSQGSHLTSIHSDAENVYVANLAHTTLKVSTPDQCWIGLFTEDKNKSWKWTDGSPYDFVKWAKHQPDHEGKENCVQIFSDNSEWPAENGWYQEYNNYDCNEKVRAFVCKKAAIQS
;
A
#
# COMPACT_ATOMS: atom_id res chain seq x y z
N MET A 1 45.54 18.65 25.20
CA MET A 1 44.65 17.46 25.08
C MET A 1 43.47 17.74 26.00
N LEU A 2 42.21 17.89 25.61
CA LEU A 2 41.37 17.36 24.53
C LEU A 2 40.40 18.48 24.11
N LYS A 3 40.18 18.72 22.82
CA LYS A 3 39.01 19.47 22.34
C LYS A 3 37.90 18.45 22.06
N PHE A 4 36.83 18.47 22.85
CA PHE A 4 35.61 17.73 22.54
C PHE A 4 34.90 18.44 21.38
N PHE A 5 34.91 17.82 20.20
CA PHE A 5 33.97 18.16 19.14
C PHE A 5 32.68 17.38 19.40
N ALA A 6 31.63 18.05 19.84
CA ALA A 6 30.28 17.51 19.80
C ALA A 6 29.81 17.56 18.34
N ILE A 7 29.80 16.40 17.68
CA ILE A 7 29.13 16.22 16.40
C ILE A 7 27.64 16.12 16.71
N PHE A 8 26.90 17.20 16.48
CA PHE A 8 25.45 17.11 16.38
C PHE A 8 25.13 16.34 15.10
N ALA A 9 24.75 15.06 15.25
CA ALA A 9 24.09 14.32 14.19
C ALA A 9 22.76 15.02 13.89
N ILE A 10 22.65 15.64 12.71
CA ILE A 10 21.36 16.04 12.16
C ILE A 10 20.67 14.72 11.80
N ILE A 11 19.82 14.23 12.70
CA ILE A 11 18.84 13.21 12.35
C ILE A 11 17.86 13.92 11.42
N ASN A 12 18.11 13.79 10.11
CA ASN A 12 17.15 14.16 9.10
C ASN A 12 16.07 13.07 9.14
N VAL A 13 15.14 13.19 10.08
CA VAL A 13 13.86 12.48 10.01
C VAL A 13 13.14 13.13 8.84
N LEU A 14 13.35 12.59 7.64
CA LEU A 14 12.36 12.76 6.59
C LEU A 14 11.09 12.11 7.14
N SER A 15 10.18 12.92 7.70
CA SER A 15 8.81 12.47 7.82
C SER A 15 8.39 12.11 6.40
N LEU A 16 8.04 10.84 6.19
CA LEU A 16 7.16 10.54 5.08
C LEU A 16 5.84 11.24 5.44
N ASP A 17 5.67 12.46 4.97
CA ASP A 17 4.36 13.08 4.94
C ASP A 17 3.55 12.23 3.96
N ALA A 18 2.79 11.29 4.51
CA ALA A 18 1.85 10.48 3.76
C ALA A 18 0.87 11.44 3.10
N THR A 19 1.00 11.66 1.79
CA THR A 19 0.02 12.44 1.05
C THR A 19 -1.21 11.55 0.87
N VAL A 20 -2.18 11.69 1.76
CA VAL A 20 -3.48 11.04 1.59
C VAL A 20 -4.18 11.66 0.37
N ILE A 21 -4.69 10.82 -0.54
CA ILE A 21 -5.38 11.22 -1.78
C ILE A 21 -6.89 11.06 -1.59
N CYS A 22 -7.64 12.07 -2.01
CA CYS A 22 -9.10 12.01 -2.01
C CYS A 22 -9.66 11.57 -3.37
N PRO A 23 -10.78 10.82 -3.38
CA PRO A 23 -11.53 10.55 -4.60
C PRO A 23 -11.87 11.85 -5.35
N THR A 24 -11.89 11.79 -6.69
CA THR A 24 -12.19 12.96 -7.53
C THR A 24 -13.49 13.64 -7.10
N GLY A 25 -13.44 14.96 -6.89
CA GLY A 25 -14.59 15.75 -6.44
C GLY A 25 -14.78 15.80 -4.92
N SER A 26 -13.95 15.09 -4.14
CA SER A 26 -13.95 15.16 -2.68
C SER A 26 -12.88 16.13 -2.17
N ILE A 27 -13.09 16.66 -0.96
CA ILE A 27 -12.23 17.67 -0.33
C ILE A 27 -11.54 17.04 0.90
N PRO A 28 -10.20 17.08 1.00
CA PRO A 28 -9.50 16.53 2.16
C PRO A 28 -9.77 17.32 3.45
N SER A 29 -9.78 16.62 4.58
CA SER A 29 -9.81 17.21 5.91
C SER A 29 -8.51 17.96 6.20
N LEU A 30 -8.60 19.16 6.77
CA LEU A 30 -7.45 20.05 6.96
C LEU A 30 -6.41 19.57 7.99
N ASN A 31 -6.72 18.58 8.84
CA ASN A 31 -5.85 18.15 9.93
C ASN A 31 -4.69 17.26 9.45
N ASP A 32 -5.02 16.15 8.79
CA ASP A 32 -4.06 15.12 8.36
C ASP A 32 -4.42 14.50 7.01
N ASN A 33 -5.39 15.09 6.30
CA ASN A 33 -6.00 14.57 5.07
C ASN A 33 -6.54 13.13 5.17
N SER A 34 -6.66 12.53 6.36
CA SER A 34 -7.09 11.14 6.56
C SER A 34 -8.55 10.90 6.17
N ILE A 35 -9.35 11.97 6.10
CA ILE A 35 -10.75 11.94 5.71
C ILE A 35 -10.96 12.82 4.49
N CYS A 36 -11.75 12.33 3.54
CA CYS A 36 -12.17 13.01 2.34
C CYS A 36 -13.68 13.25 2.38
N TYR A 37 -14.09 14.50 2.26
CA TYR A 37 -15.48 14.90 2.31
C TYR A 37 -16.07 15.05 0.91
N SER A 38 -17.13 14.31 0.61
CA SER A 38 -17.90 14.45 -0.63
C SER A 38 -19.21 15.17 -0.36
N PHE A 39 -19.47 16.26 -1.09
CA PHE A 39 -20.67 17.09 -0.94
C PHE A 39 -21.68 16.72 -2.04
N LEU A 40 -22.72 15.97 -1.69
CA LEU A 40 -23.69 15.44 -2.64
C LEU A 40 -24.97 16.29 -2.61
N SER A 41 -25.19 17.05 -3.68
CA SER A 41 -26.28 18.03 -3.79
C SER A 41 -27.65 17.43 -4.13
N SER A 42 -27.71 16.14 -4.51
CA SER A 42 -28.95 15.45 -4.86
C SER A 42 -29.71 15.04 -3.60
N SER A 43 -30.82 15.71 -3.31
CA SER A 43 -31.54 15.53 -2.06
C SER A 43 -32.19 14.16 -1.88
N THR A 44 -31.95 13.53 -0.73
CA THR A 44 -32.50 12.23 -0.36
C THR A 44 -32.79 12.12 1.15
N GLU A 45 -33.48 11.05 1.54
CA GLU A 45 -33.80 10.72 2.95
C GLU A 45 -32.56 10.25 3.70
N PHE A 46 -32.54 10.41 5.02
CA PHE A 46 -31.34 10.16 5.84
C PHE A 46 -30.73 8.76 5.63
N LEU A 47 -31.53 7.70 5.70
CA LEU A 47 -31.03 6.33 5.53
C LEU A 47 -30.52 6.05 4.11
N ASN A 48 -31.13 6.67 3.09
CA ASN A 48 -30.63 6.57 1.72
C ASN A 48 -29.33 7.38 1.54
N ALA A 49 -29.19 8.52 2.21
CA ALA A 49 -27.97 9.31 2.22
C ALA A 49 -26.82 8.53 2.86
N GLU A 50 -27.07 7.88 4.00
CA GLU A 50 -26.12 6.98 4.64
C GLU A 50 -25.72 5.83 3.72
N GLN A 51 -26.67 5.14 3.08
CA GLN A 51 -26.35 4.07 2.15
C GLN A 51 -25.47 4.55 0.99
N LEU A 52 -25.74 5.74 0.44
CA LEU A 52 -24.90 6.31 -0.62
C LEU A 52 -23.48 6.64 -0.13
N CYS A 53 -23.31 7.05 1.13
CA CYS A 53 -21.98 7.24 1.70
C CYS A 53 -21.26 5.91 1.96
N VAL A 54 -21.98 4.87 2.40
CA VAL A 54 -21.46 3.50 2.53
C VAL A 54 -21.00 2.95 1.18
N ASP A 55 -21.76 3.17 0.12
CA ASP A 55 -21.40 2.76 -1.24
C ASP A 55 -20.13 3.47 -1.75
N LEU A 56 -19.82 4.66 -1.21
CA LEU A 56 -18.58 5.40 -1.45
C LEU A 56 -17.40 4.94 -0.55
N GLY A 57 -17.61 3.95 0.31
CA GLY A 57 -16.61 3.42 1.23
C GLY A 57 -16.46 4.24 2.52
N GLY A 58 -17.43 5.08 2.85
CA GLY A 58 -17.45 5.93 4.04
C GLY A 58 -18.79 5.88 4.77
N HIS A 59 -19.11 6.97 5.45
CA HIS A 59 -20.38 7.17 6.17
C HIS A 59 -20.83 8.63 6.01
N LEU A 60 -22.05 8.97 6.41
CA LEU A 60 -22.40 10.37 6.61
C LEU A 60 -21.42 11.02 7.59
N ALA A 61 -21.10 12.29 7.35
CA ALA A 61 -20.02 12.97 8.06
C ALA A 61 -20.26 13.04 9.58
N SER A 62 -19.28 12.57 10.34
CA SER A 62 -19.15 12.80 11.79
C SER A 62 -18.45 14.12 12.07
N ILE A 63 -18.86 14.85 13.10
CA ILE A 63 -18.21 16.09 13.52
C ILE A 63 -17.71 15.94 14.97
N ASP A 64 -16.39 15.96 15.13
CA ASP A 64 -15.70 15.70 16.40
C ASP A 64 -15.16 16.97 17.08
N SER A 65 -15.21 18.11 16.38
CA SER A 65 -14.64 19.36 16.84
C SER A 65 -15.28 20.57 16.14
N ALA A 66 -15.22 21.73 16.80
CA ALA A 66 -15.65 23.01 16.23
C ALA A 66 -14.87 23.38 14.95
N PHE A 67 -13.64 22.89 14.81
CA PHE A 67 -12.82 23.09 13.62
C PHE A 67 -13.39 22.32 12.42
N THR A 68 -13.70 21.02 12.61
CA THR A 68 -14.36 20.19 11.59
C THR A 68 -15.71 20.79 11.22
N ASP A 69 -16.50 21.22 12.21
CA ASP A 69 -17.81 21.84 12.01
C ASP A 69 -17.74 23.08 11.11
N THR A 70 -16.88 24.04 11.49
CA THR A 70 -16.66 25.28 10.72
C THR A 70 -16.21 24.99 9.29
N PHE A 71 -15.29 24.03 9.12
CA PHE A 71 -14.77 23.65 7.81
C PHE A 71 -15.88 23.09 6.89
N LEU A 72 -16.71 22.17 7.39
CA LEU A 72 -17.80 21.59 6.62
C LEU A 72 -18.86 22.63 6.27
N ASN A 73 -19.21 23.51 7.20
CA ASN A 73 -20.18 24.59 6.97
C ASN A 73 -19.74 25.53 5.85
N GLN A 74 -18.48 25.97 5.86
CA GLN A 74 -17.92 26.84 4.82
C GLN A 74 -17.94 26.17 3.43
N LYS A 75 -17.63 24.88 3.35
CA LYS A 75 -17.63 24.14 2.08
C LYS A 75 -19.05 23.86 1.61
N ALA A 76 -19.97 23.51 2.51
CA ALA A 76 -21.36 23.23 2.22
C ALA A 76 -22.07 24.45 1.61
N GLU A 77 -21.83 25.66 2.10
CA GLU A 77 -22.39 26.89 1.54
C GLU A 77 -22.10 27.02 0.04
N THR A 78 -20.86 26.70 -0.37
CA THR A 78 -20.47 26.75 -1.79
C THR A 78 -20.96 25.55 -2.58
N SER A 79 -20.83 24.33 -2.05
CA SER A 79 -21.19 23.09 -2.74
C SER A 79 -22.70 22.91 -2.93
N PHE A 80 -23.50 23.44 -2.00
CA PHE A 80 -24.96 23.33 -2.01
C PHE A 80 -25.66 24.62 -2.45
N LYS A 81 -24.94 25.62 -2.95
CA LYS A 81 -25.49 26.90 -3.43
C LYS A 81 -26.65 26.76 -4.43
N ASN A 82 -26.59 25.72 -5.27
CA ASN A 82 -27.63 25.44 -6.26
C ASN A 82 -28.60 24.32 -5.83
N SER A 83 -28.45 23.81 -4.60
CA SER A 83 -29.47 22.95 -4.02
C SER A 83 -30.65 23.83 -3.59
N ASN A 84 -31.88 23.39 -3.85
CA ASN A 84 -33.07 24.07 -3.31
C ASN A 84 -33.30 23.71 -1.83
N SER A 85 -32.22 23.55 -1.05
CA SER A 85 -32.24 23.14 0.36
C SER A 85 -31.64 24.23 1.23
N SER A 86 -32.18 24.41 2.43
CA SER A 86 -31.65 25.33 3.46
C SER A 86 -30.72 24.65 4.46
N ASP A 87 -30.58 23.33 4.37
CA ASP A 87 -29.81 22.50 5.28
C ASP A 87 -29.37 21.19 4.59
N PHE A 88 -28.49 20.45 5.27
CA PHE A 88 -27.93 19.19 4.77
C PHE A 88 -27.80 18.14 5.87
N TRP A 89 -27.81 16.86 5.50
CA TRP A 89 -27.62 15.74 6.45
C TRP A 89 -26.15 15.56 6.84
N ILE A 90 -25.95 15.24 8.12
CA ILE A 90 -24.72 14.69 8.72
C ILE A 90 -25.04 13.36 9.40
N GLY A 91 -24.07 12.62 9.91
CA GLY A 91 -24.29 11.25 10.41
C GLY A 91 -24.94 11.13 11.79
N ALA A 92 -25.31 12.24 12.42
CA ALA A 92 -25.84 12.24 13.77
C ALA A 92 -27.33 11.81 13.79
N ASN A 93 -27.67 10.89 14.68
CA ASN A 93 -29.02 10.35 14.84
C ASN A 93 -29.23 9.72 16.23
N ASP A 94 -30.48 9.54 16.65
CA ASP A 94 -30.86 8.78 17.85
C ASP A 94 -31.85 7.63 17.55
N LEU A 95 -31.84 7.14 16.29
CA LEU A 95 -32.71 6.09 15.76
C LEU A 95 -32.71 4.80 16.60
N ALA A 96 -31.57 4.45 17.20
CA ALA A 96 -31.44 3.24 18.00
C ALA A 96 -32.07 3.37 19.39
N SER A 97 -32.06 4.57 19.98
CA SER A 97 -32.58 4.85 21.30
C SER A 97 -32.84 6.34 21.44
N SER A 98 -34.12 6.72 21.47
CA SER A 98 -34.54 8.12 21.60
C SER A 98 -33.83 8.83 22.76
N GLY A 99 -33.27 10.01 22.47
CA GLY A 99 -32.49 10.82 23.40
C GLY A 99 -31.01 10.42 23.52
N VAL A 100 -30.56 9.37 22.83
CA VAL A 100 -29.16 8.93 22.81
C VAL A 100 -28.58 9.13 21.41
N TRP A 101 -27.94 10.29 21.22
CA TRP A 101 -27.35 10.67 19.95
C TRP A 101 -26.05 9.91 19.68
N THR A 102 -25.92 9.42 18.44
CA THR A 102 -24.80 8.62 17.94
C THR A 102 -24.45 9.02 16.50
N TRP A 103 -23.24 8.70 16.06
CA TRP A 103 -22.81 8.81 14.66
C TRP A 103 -23.04 7.50 13.92
N THR A 104 -23.40 7.57 12.63
CA THR A 104 -23.54 6.37 11.78
C THR A 104 -22.21 5.61 11.59
N ASP A 105 -21.07 6.29 11.70
CA ASP A 105 -19.72 5.69 11.63
C ASP A 105 -19.25 5.06 12.95
N GLY A 106 -20.06 5.11 14.01
CA GLY A 106 -19.75 4.55 15.32
C GLY A 106 -18.72 5.32 16.15
N LYS A 107 -18.27 6.51 15.71
CA LYS A 107 -17.38 7.35 16.51
C LYS A 107 -18.04 7.85 17.80
N PRO A 108 -17.25 8.19 18.83
CA PRO A 108 -17.78 8.82 20.04
C PRO A 108 -18.54 10.13 19.75
N PHE A 109 -19.72 10.28 20.33
CA PHE A 109 -20.53 11.49 20.22
C PHE A 109 -20.12 12.51 21.29
N THR A 110 -19.00 13.21 21.07
CA THR A 110 -18.36 14.10 22.07
C THR A 110 -18.48 15.60 21.79
N PHE A 111 -18.91 15.98 20.58
CA PHE A 111 -19.08 17.37 20.17
C PHE A 111 -20.48 17.58 19.59
N THR A 112 -21.05 18.75 19.83
CA THR A 112 -22.37 19.16 19.34
C THR A 112 -22.40 20.65 19.11
N ASP A 113 -23.12 21.10 18.07
CA ASP A 113 -23.39 22.52 17.83
C ASP A 113 -24.88 22.78 17.58
N TRP A 114 -25.71 22.36 18.54
CA TRP A 114 -27.17 22.48 18.46
C TRP A 114 -27.65 23.93 18.37
N SER A 115 -28.67 24.17 17.54
CA SER A 115 -29.37 25.44 17.55
C SER A 115 -30.13 25.67 18.85
N GLN A 116 -30.48 26.92 19.16
CA GLN A 116 -31.15 27.26 20.40
C GLN A 116 -32.48 26.49 20.55
N GLY A 117 -32.58 25.66 21.59
CA GLY A 117 -33.76 24.85 21.87
C GLY A 117 -33.71 23.43 21.27
N GLU A 118 -32.63 23.08 20.58
CA GLU A 118 -32.36 21.73 20.06
C GLU A 118 -31.41 20.94 20.97
N PRO A 119 -31.46 19.60 20.93
CA PRO A 119 -32.48 18.80 20.24
C PRO A 119 -33.86 18.94 20.91
N ALA A 120 -34.89 19.26 20.13
CA ALA A 120 -36.26 19.32 20.64
C ALA A 120 -36.76 17.91 20.97
N ASN A 121 -37.57 17.76 22.02
CA ASN A 121 -38.22 16.48 22.38
C ASN A 121 -39.43 16.19 21.48
N ASP A 122 -39.27 16.40 20.17
CA ASP A 122 -40.31 16.16 19.18
C ASP A 122 -40.25 14.71 18.71
N ALA A 123 -41.35 13.98 18.89
CA ALA A 123 -41.42 12.59 18.48
C ALA A 123 -41.20 12.44 16.96
N GLY A 124 -40.18 11.68 16.57
CA GLY A 124 -39.86 11.35 15.18
C GLY A 124 -38.86 12.29 14.49
N SER A 125 -38.21 13.18 15.24
CA SER A 125 -37.09 13.99 14.76
C SER A 125 -35.75 13.33 15.07
N ASP A 126 -35.53 12.14 14.52
CA ASP A 126 -34.44 11.27 14.98
C ASP A 126 -33.11 11.44 14.22
N CYS A 127 -33.06 12.37 13.26
CA CYS A 127 -31.93 12.58 12.35
C CYS A 127 -31.47 14.03 12.34
N VAL A 128 -30.16 14.28 12.27
CA VAL A 128 -29.61 15.63 12.40
C VAL A 128 -29.25 16.24 11.06
N SER A 129 -29.74 17.45 10.83
CA SER A 129 -29.30 18.31 9.72
C SER A 129 -28.59 19.55 10.24
N VAL A 130 -27.69 20.09 9.42
CA VAL A 130 -26.99 21.34 9.69
C VAL A 130 -27.57 22.44 8.81
N GLN A 131 -27.95 23.57 9.41
CA GLN A 131 -28.52 24.70 8.69
C GLN A 131 -27.44 25.46 7.92
N LEU A 132 -27.68 25.74 6.63
CA LEU A 132 -26.74 26.49 5.79
C LEU A 132 -26.63 27.96 6.19
N SER A 133 -27.59 28.50 6.95
CA SER A 133 -27.63 29.91 7.34
C SER A 133 -26.67 30.27 8.46
N ASP A 134 -26.46 29.37 9.41
CA ASP A 134 -25.71 29.63 10.65
C ASP A 134 -24.77 28.48 11.06
N GLY A 135 -24.84 27.32 10.40
CA GLY A 135 -24.03 26.14 10.72
C GLY A 135 -24.53 25.33 11.91
N LEU A 136 -25.68 25.69 12.50
CA LEU A 136 -26.18 25.04 13.71
C LEU A 136 -27.00 23.79 13.39
N TRP A 137 -26.97 22.84 14.31
CA TRP A 137 -27.60 21.53 14.15
C TRP A 137 -29.05 21.56 14.59
N LYS A 138 -29.90 20.81 13.89
CA LYS A 138 -31.30 20.57 14.26
C LYS A 138 -31.66 19.11 14.13
N ALA A 139 -32.42 18.62 15.10
CA ALA A 139 -33.13 17.36 14.99
C ALA A 139 -34.25 17.52 13.94
N GLN A 140 -34.39 16.55 13.04
CA GLN A 140 -35.29 16.60 11.91
C GLN A 140 -35.88 15.23 11.62
N ASN A 141 -37.04 15.24 10.97
CA ASN A 141 -37.66 14.03 10.47
C ASN A 141 -36.78 13.40 9.36
N CYS A 142 -36.37 12.15 9.58
CA CYS A 142 -35.45 11.41 8.72
C CYS A 142 -35.94 11.22 7.26
N TYR A 143 -37.25 11.34 7.01
CA TYR A 143 -37.86 11.21 5.68
C TYR A 143 -37.84 12.52 4.88
N GLN A 144 -37.31 13.62 5.43
CA GLN A 144 -37.06 14.82 4.65
C GLN A 144 -35.93 14.57 3.65
N ARG A 145 -36.03 15.21 2.48
CA ARG A 145 -35.04 15.07 1.42
C ARG A 145 -34.07 16.24 1.46
N LYS A 146 -32.81 15.99 1.79
CA LYS A 146 -31.76 17.01 1.88
C LYS A 146 -30.49 16.57 1.15
N PRO A 147 -29.66 17.51 0.65
CA PRO A 147 -28.29 17.20 0.28
C PRO A 147 -27.51 16.74 1.52
N PHE A 148 -26.34 16.15 1.32
CA PHE A 148 -25.63 15.50 2.42
C PHE A 148 -24.12 15.45 2.18
N ILE A 149 -23.38 15.27 3.27
CA ILE A 149 -21.91 15.18 3.24
C ILE A 149 -21.51 13.77 3.66
N CYS A 150 -20.76 13.08 2.80
CA CYS A 150 -20.08 11.84 3.15
C CYS A 150 -18.67 12.13 3.66
N ALA A 151 -18.24 11.41 4.69
CA ALA A 151 -16.85 11.30 5.12
C ALA A 151 -16.32 9.93 4.70
N ILE A 152 -15.34 9.93 3.79
CA ILE A 152 -14.72 8.74 3.21
C ILE A 152 -13.28 8.68 3.71
N PRO A 153 -12.76 7.51 4.11
CA PRO A 153 -11.33 7.36 4.39
C PRO A 153 -10.53 7.79 3.16
N GLY A 154 -9.59 8.71 3.35
CA GLY A 154 -8.64 9.04 2.31
C GLY A 154 -7.73 7.84 2.04
N THR A 155 -7.34 7.64 0.79
CA THR A 155 -6.42 6.55 0.45
C THR A 155 -5.00 7.03 0.65
N ASP A 156 -4.16 6.23 1.29
CA ASP A 156 -2.73 6.48 1.24
C ASP A 156 -2.31 6.55 -0.24
N ALA A 157 -1.54 7.56 -0.65
CA ALA A 157 -0.90 7.61 -1.99
C ALA A 157 -0.04 6.37 -2.32
N LYS A 158 0.07 5.40 -1.40
CA LYS A 158 0.71 4.10 -1.62
C LYS A 158 -0.08 3.13 -2.49
N THR A 159 -1.29 3.45 -2.96
CA THR A 159 -2.08 2.50 -3.78
C THR A 159 -2.43 3.00 -5.19
N CYS A 160 -1.46 3.49 -5.97
CA CYS A 160 -1.48 3.08 -7.38
C CYS A 160 -1.19 1.57 -7.39
N PRO A 161 -2.08 0.71 -7.93
CA PRO A 161 -1.79 -0.72 -7.99
C PRO A 161 -0.46 -0.92 -8.71
N LEU A 162 0.52 -1.42 -7.96
CA LEU A 162 1.79 -1.81 -8.56
C LEU A 162 1.51 -2.98 -9.48
N TYR A 163 1.86 -2.81 -10.75
CA TYR A 163 1.70 -3.86 -11.74
C TYR A 163 3.04 -4.23 -12.33
N CYS A 164 3.08 -5.46 -12.83
CA CYS A 164 4.19 -5.96 -13.61
C CYS A 164 3.84 -5.92 -15.10
N PRO A 165 4.82 -5.60 -15.97
CA PRO A 165 4.63 -5.74 -17.41
C PRO A 165 4.17 -7.16 -17.78
N SER A 166 3.58 -7.33 -18.97
CA SER A 166 3.14 -8.65 -19.44
C SER A 166 4.25 -9.69 -19.31
N GLU A 167 3.90 -10.91 -18.88
CA GLU A 167 4.81 -12.03 -18.64
C GLU A 167 5.79 -11.87 -17.45
N TRP A 168 5.59 -10.88 -16.58
CA TRP A 168 6.34 -10.73 -15.33
C TRP A 168 5.44 -11.05 -14.12
N SER A 169 5.99 -11.78 -13.15
CA SER A 169 5.27 -12.20 -11.94
C SER A 169 5.53 -11.23 -10.79
N PHE A 170 4.47 -10.66 -10.23
CA PHE A 170 4.53 -9.72 -9.11
C PHE A 170 4.72 -10.44 -7.76
N PHE A 171 5.69 -10.00 -6.97
CA PHE A 171 5.84 -10.39 -5.58
C PHE A 171 5.55 -9.19 -4.67
N ASN A 172 4.49 -9.29 -3.88
CA ASN A 172 3.97 -8.19 -3.08
C ASN A 172 4.90 -7.78 -1.92
N GLN A 173 5.67 -8.71 -1.34
CA GLN A 173 6.53 -8.38 -0.19
C GLN A 173 7.70 -7.47 -0.57
N THR A 174 8.18 -7.56 -1.81
CA THR A 174 9.28 -6.74 -2.33
C THR A 174 8.82 -5.68 -3.33
N SER A 175 7.51 -5.60 -3.62
CA SER A 175 6.95 -4.71 -4.63
C SER A 175 7.70 -4.80 -5.97
N SER A 176 8.13 -6.00 -6.34
CA SER A 176 9.01 -6.25 -7.47
C SER A 176 8.42 -7.25 -8.46
N CYS A 177 8.90 -7.17 -9.69
CA CYS A 177 8.53 -8.02 -10.81
C CYS A 177 9.67 -8.97 -11.14
N TYR A 178 9.33 -10.24 -11.32
CA TYR A 178 10.29 -11.31 -11.60
C TYR A 178 9.93 -12.02 -12.90
N LYS A 179 10.93 -12.46 -13.65
CA LYS A 179 10.72 -13.26 -14.87
C LYS A 179 11.87 -14.24 -15.09
N VAL A 180 11.51 -15.47 -15.47
CA VAL A 180 12.47 -16.52 -15.82
C VAL A 180 12.80 -16.44 -17.31
N PHE A 181 14.08 -16.54 -17.62
CA PHE A 181 14.61 -16.71 -18.97
C PHE A 181 15.52 -17.94 -19.01
N PHE A 182 15.94 -18.35 -20.21
CA PHE A 182 16.60 -19.64 -20.44
C PHE A 182 17.86 -19.50 -21.29
N ASP A 183 18.67 -20.55 -21.27
CA ASP A 183 19.76 -20.82 -22.21
C ASP A 183 20.86 -19.74 -22.27
N ALA A 184 21.30 -19.24 -21.11
CA ALA A 184 22.39 -18.28 -21.03
C ALA A 184 23.47 -18.64 -19.99
N LYS A 185 24.72 -18.25 -20.29
CA LYS A 185 25.80 -18.18 -19.29
C LYS A 185 25.57 -16.96 -18.41
N TRP A 186 26.21 -16.89 -17.24
CA TRP A 186 25.88 -15.88 -16.24
C TRP A 186 26.02 -14.43 -16.75
N ASN A 187 27.11 -14.13 -17.47
CA ASN A 187 27.31 -12.78 -18.02
C ASN A 187 26.27 -12.43 -19.10
N ASP A 188 25.93 -13.39 -19.97
CA ASP A 188 24.91 -13.20 -21.01
C ASP A 188 23.51 -13.07 -20.38
N ALA A 189 23.26 -13.79 -19.29
CA ALA A 189 22.02 -13.73 -18.52
C ALA A 189 21.81 -12.34 -17.91
N GLU A 190 22.84 -11.77 -17.30
CA GLU A 190 22.82 -10.38 -16.80
C GLU A 190 22.56 -9.39 -17.94
N ALA A 191 23.24 -9.55 -19.09
CA ALA A 191 23.01 -8.69 -20.25
C ALA A 191 21.56 -8.76 -20.75
N VAL A 192 20.94 -9.95 -20.72
CA VAL A 192 19.50 -10.11 -21.03
C VAL A 192 18.66 -9.36 -20.01
N CYS A 193 18.89 -9.52 -18.70
CA CYS A 193 18.12 -8.79 -17.69
C CYS A 193 18.26 -7.27 -17.85
N VAL A 194 19.46 -6.76 -18.09
CA VAL A 194 19.71 -5.32 -18.34
C VAL A 194 18.94 -4.84 -19.56
N SER A 195 18.87 -5.62 -20.64
CA SER A 195 18.08 -5.28 -21.83
C SER A 195 16.57 -5.13 -21.55
N GLN A 196 16.08 -5.70 -20.45
CA GLN A 196 14.69 -5.63 -20.00
C GLN A 196 14.42 -4.52 -18.97
N GLY A 197 15.41 -3.65 -18.71
CA GLY A 197 15.37 -2.66 -17.64
C GLY A 197 15.34 -3.29 -16.25
N SER A 198 16.09 -4.38 -16.08
CA SER A 198 16.15 -5.21 -14.88
C SER A 198 17.57 -5.69 -14.63
N HIS A 199 17.78 -6.49 -13.59
CA HIS A 199 19.04 -7.19 -13.33
C HIS A 199 18.76 -8.65 -12.99
N LEU A 200 19.77 -9.52 -13.00
CA LEU A 200 19.66 -10.80 -12.34
C LEU A 200 19.22 -10.59 -10.88
N THR A 201 18.34 -11.47 -10.39
CA THR A 201 17.62 -11.20 -9.15
C THR A 201 18.56 -11.13 -7.94
N SER A 202 18.39 -10.06 -7.15
CA SER A 202 18.81 -9.97 -5.76
C SER A 202 17.79 -10.60 -4.83
N ILE A 203 18.23 -11.08 -3.66
CA ILE A 203 17.39 -11.74 -2.66
C ILE A 203 17.75 -11.22 -1.27
N HIS A 204 16.74 -10.69 -0.55
CA HIS A 204 16.90 -10.00 0.74
C HIS A 204 16.07 -10.61 1.88
N SER A 205 15.39 -11.73 1.63
CA SER A 205 14.61 -12.44 2.64
C SER A 205 14.41 -13.90 2.29
N ASP A 206 14.09 -14.73 3.28
CA ASP A 206 13.76 -16.13 3.06
C ASP A 206 12.48 -16.29 2.22
N ALA A 207 11.49 -15.41 2.41
CA ALA A 207 10.26 -15.42 1.61
C ALA A 207 10.53 -15.11 0.13
N GLU A 208 11.38 -14.14 -0.16
CA GLU A 208 11.83 -13.84 -1.54
C GLU A 208 12.63 -15.01 -2.12
N ASN A 209 13.50 -15.63 -1.32
CA ASN A 209 14.30 -16.79 -1.73
C ASN A 209 13.41 -17.97 -2.17
N VAL A 210 12.42 -18.31 -1.35
CA VAL A 210 11.41 -19.33 -1.65
C VAL A 210 10.65 -18.98 -2.93
N TYR A 211 10.23 -17.73 -3.07
CA TYR A 211 9.50 -17.26 -4.25
C TYR A 211 10.33 -17.42 -5.54
N VAL A 212 11.59 -16.98 -5.53
CA VAL A 212 12.51 -17.08 -6.69
C VAL A 212 12.77 -18.55 -7.05
N ALA A 213 13.05 -19.41 -6.07
CA ALA A 213 13.28 -20.83 -6.30
C ALA A 213 12.06 -21.51 -6.93
N ASN A 214 10.85 -21.23 -6.42
CA ASN A 214 9.61 -21.79 -6.94
C ASN A 214 9.29 -21.27 -8.34
N LEU A 215 9.49 -19.98 -8.61
CA LEU A 215 9.27 -19.39 -9.91
C LEU A 215 10.19 -20.02 -10.98
N ALA A 216 11.46 -20.24 -10.64
CA ALA A 216 12.40 -20.95 -11.49
C ALA A 216 11.93 -22.39 -11.75
N HIS A 217 11.54 -23.12 -10.70
CA HIS A 217 11.05 -24.51 -10.81
C HIS A 217 9.86 -24.65 -11.75
N THR A 218 8.79 -23.86 -11.54
CA THR A 218 7.53 -24.01 -12.29
C THR A 218 7.67 -23.77 -13.78
N THR A 219 8.73 -23.09 -14.20
CA THR A 219 8.93 -22.69 -15.60
C THR A 219 9.93 -23.62 -16.33
N LEU A 220 10.67 -24.47 -15.61
CA LEU A 220 11.59 -25.45 -16.19
C LEU A 220 10.81 -26.67 -16.68
N LYS A 221 10.91 -26.98 -17.97
CA LYS A 221 10.48 -28.28 -18.49
C LYS A 221 11.47 -29.33 -17.97
N VAL A 222 10.96 -30.46 -17.50
CA VAL A 222 11.55 -31.65 -16.82
C VAL A 222 12.92 -32.17 -17.35
N SER A 223 13.57 -31.52 -18.32
CA SER A 223 14.82 -31.93 -18.95
C SER A 223 16.01 -30.96 -18.79
N THR A 224 15.88 -29.84 -18.08
CA THR A 224 17.00 -28.89 -17.83
C THR A 224 17.42 -28.93 -16.35
N PRO A 225 18.74 -28.91 -16.06
CA PRO A 225 19.22 -29.00 -14.68
C PRO A 225 18.60 -27.91 -13.79
N ASP A 226 18.17 -28.31 -12.59
CA ASP A 226 17.33 -27.56 -11.65
C ASP A 226 18.00 -26.38 -10.94
N GLN A 227 18.98 -25.78 -11.60
CA GLN A 227 19.85 -24.75 -11.05
C GLN A 227 19.69 -23.49 -11.88
N CYS A 228 19.35 -22.39 -11.21
CA CYS A 228 18.99 -21.14 -11.86
C CYS A 228 19.98 -20.04 -11.46
N TRP A 229 20.48 -19.26 -12.42
CA TRP A 229 21.35 -18.13 -12.10
C TRP A 229 20.59 -17.02 -11.35
N ILE A 230 21.25 -16.48 -10.33
CA ILE A 230 20.85 -15.27 -9.59
C ILE A 230 21.95 -14.22 -9.67
N GLY A 231 21.67 -12.99 -9.24
CA GLY A 231 22.57 -11.85 -9.45
C GLY A 231 23.76 -11.76 -8.51
N LEU A 232 24.00 -12.77 -7.67
CA LEU A 232 25.10 -12.75 -6.71
C LEU A 232 26.39 -13.15 -7.42
N PHE A 233 27.44 -12.34 -7.28
CA PHE A 233 28.75 -12.60 -7.87
C PHE A 233 29.88 -12.01 -7.03
N THR A 234 31.12 -12.36 -7.37
CA THR A 234 32.31 -11.71 -6.83
C THR A 234 33.37 -11.48 -7.91
N GLU A 235 34.06 -10.35 -7.86
CA GLU A 235 35.17 -10.02 -8.77
C GLU A 235 36.52 -10.45 -8.19
N ASP A 236 36.57 -10.76 -6.89
CA ASP A 236 37.78 -10.88 -6.10
C ASP A 236 37.97 -12.28 -5.51
N LYS A 237 39.23 -12.72 -5.46
CA LYS A 237 39.65 -13.88 -4.64
C LYS A 237 39.40 -13.67 -3.13
N ASN A 238 39.08 -12.45 -2.70
CA ASN A 238 38.87 -12.05 -1.30
C ASN A 238 37.40 -12.09 -0.85
N LYS A 239 36.48 -12.70 -1.62
CA LYS A 239 35.09 -13.03 -1.22
C LYS A 239 34.15 -11.83 -0.98
N SER A 240 34.37 -10.71 -1.65
CA SER A 240 33.44 -9.58 -1.63
C SER A 240 32.24 -9.88 -2.53
N TRP A 241 31.27 -10.65 -2.01
CA TRP A 241 30.03 -10.97 -2.74
C TRP A 241 29.15 -9.72 -2.87
N LYS A 242 28.60 -9.52 -4.07
CA LYS A 242 27.77 -8.35 -4.43
C LYS A 242 26.64 -8.78 -5.36
N TRP A 243 25.53 -8.05 -5.32
CA TRP A 243 24.44 -8.21 -6.27
C TRP A 243 24.67 -7.33 -7.51
N THR A 244 24.28 -7.81 -8.70
CA THR A 244 24.42 -7.05 -9.96
C THR A 244 23.61 -5.76 -10.00
N ASP A 245 22.51 -5.67 -9.24
CA ASP A 245 21.68 -4.48 -9.10
C ASP A 245 22.21 -3.45 -8.10
N GLY A 246 23.33 -3.74 -7.42
CA GLY A 246 23.93 -2.86 -6.41
C GLY A 246 23.21 -2.84 -5.06
N SER A 247 22.21 -3.70 -4.86
CA SER A 247 21.51 -3.85 -3.58
C SER A 247 22.44 -4.40 -2.47
N PRO A 248 22.10 -4.18 -1.18
CA PRO A 248 22.91 -4.67 -0.07
C PRO A 248 23.07 -6.19 -0.04
N TYR A 249 24.25 -6.66 0.36
CA TYR A 249 24.51 -8.07 0.68
C TYR A 249 24.09 -8.37 2.13
N ASP A 250 22.78 -8.44 2.36
CA ASP A 250 22.16 -8.53 3.70
C ASP A 250 21.48 -9.88 4.00
N PHE A 251 21.24 -10.69 2.96
CA PHE A 251 20.68 -12.03 3.09
C PHE A 251 21.41 -13.02 2.19
N VAL A 252 21.72 -14.19 2.74
CA VAL A 252 22.23 -15.33 1.97
C VAL A 252 21.79 -16.66 2.55
N LYS A 253 21.66 -17.65 1.66
CA LYS A 253 21.27 -19.01 2.01
C LYS A 253 22.23 -20.01 1.35
N TRP A 254 23.53 -19.89 1.65
CA TRP A 254 24.55 -20.80 1.12
C TRP A 254 24.27 -22.25 1.50
N ALA A 255 24.47 -23.14 0.54
CA ALA A 255 24.44 -24.55 0.80
C ALA A 255 25.55 -24.98 1.75
N LYS A 256 25.36 -26.13 2.41
CA LYS A 256 26.38 -26.66 3.32
C LYS A 256 27.72 -26.81 2.58
N HIS A 257 28.78 -26.22 3.14
CA HIS A 257 30.15 -26.16 2.58
C HIS A 257 30.36 -25.20 1.40
N GLN A 258 29.38 -24.36 1.07
CA GLN A 258 29.50 -23.28 0.10
C GLN A 258 29.76 -21.92 0.78
N PRO A 259 30.39 -20.95 0.09
CA PRO A 259 31.01 -21.09 -1.23
C PRO A 259 32.34 -21.86 -1.21
N ASP A 260 32.62 -22.65 -2.26
CA ASP A 260 33.87 -23.42 -2.43
C ASP A 260 34.69 -22.99 -3.69
N HIS A 261 35.73 -23.76 -4.06
CA HIS A 261 36.61 -23.52 -5.23
C HIS A 261 37.01 -22.05 -5.51
N GLU A 262 37.55 -21.37 -4.49
CA GLU A 262 37.87 -19.94 -4.50
C GLU A 262 38.64 -19.47 -5.75
N GLY A 263 38.13 -18.39 -6.36
CA GLY A 263 38.74 -17.73 -7.52
C GLY A 263 38.53 -18.42 -8.86
N LYS A 264 37.74 -19.51 -8.91
CA LYS A 264 37.27 -20.14 -10.15
C LYS A 264 35.76 -20.00 -10.32
N GLU A 265 35.02 -20.08 -9.22
CA GLU A 265 33.56 -20.10 -9.21
C GLU A 265 33.01 -18.81 -8.60
N ASN A 266 32.78 -17.82 -9.46
CA ASN A 266 32.54 -16.43 -9.04
C ASN A 266 31.08 -15.99 -9.21
N CYS A 267 30.20 -16.87 -9.70
CA CYS A 267 28.80 -16.59 -9.98
C CYS A 267 27.91 -17.57 -9.24
N VAL A 268 26.68 -17.18 -8.90
CA VAL A 268 25.85 -17.97 -7.99
C VAL A 268 24.58 -18.48 -8.65
N GLN A 269 24.27 -19.74 -8.38
CA GLN A 269 23.02 -20.39 -8.73
C GLN A 269 22.22 -20.76 -7.48
N ILE A 270 20.89 -20.80 -7.61
CA ILE A 270 19.96 -21.35 -6.62
C ILE A 270 19.45 -22.71 -7.09
N PHE A 271 19.32 -23.68 -6.19
CA PHE A 271 18.67 -24.96 -6.48
C PHE A 271 17.14 -24.83 -6.39
N SER A 272 16.45 -25.20 -7.46
CA SER A 272 15.02 -24.96 -7.65
C SER A 272 14.14 -26.23 -7.66
N ASP A 273 14.70 -27.44 -7.64
CA ASP A 273 13.91 -28.68 -7.58
C ASP A 273 14.18 -29.50 -6.30
N ASN A 274 13.15 -30.24 -5.87
CA ASN A 274 13.14 -31.19 -4.76
C ASN A 274 12.88 -32.64 -5.24
N SER A 275 12.78 -32.91 -6.55
CA SER A 275 12.26 -34.15 -7.12
C SER A 275 13.31 -35.14 -7.65
N GLU A 276 14.45 -34.71 -8.21
CA GLU A 276 15.41 -35.64 -8.82
C GLU A 276 16.63 -36.06 -7.97
N TRP A 277 16.81 -35.49 -6.77
CA TRP A 277 17.79 -35.98 -5.80
C TRP A 277 17.23 -35.88 -4.39
N PRO A 278 16.54 -36.91 -3.86
CA PRO A 278 16.13 -36.92 -2.47
C PRO A 278 17.40 -37.03 -1.61
N ALA A 279 17.90 -35.89 -1.17
CA ALA A 279 18.69 -35.75 0.04
C ALA A 279 19.92 -36.69 0.18
N GLU A 280 20.90 -36.61 -0.72
CA GLU A 280 22.27 -36.79 -0.22
C GLU A 280 22.77 -35.50 0.48
N ASN A 281 22.28 -34.31 0.08
CA ASN A 281 22.74 -33.03 0.67
C ASN A 281 21.67 -32.00 1.11
N GLY A 282 20.41 -32.06 0.63
CA GLY A 282 19.30 -31.22 1.15
C GLY A 282 19.31 -29.74 0.73
N TRP A 283 19.94 -29.38 -0.39
CA TRP A 283 20.22 -27.99 -0.79
C TRP A 283 19.10 -27.27 -1.55
N TYR A 284 17.86 -27.76 -1.49
CA TYR A 284 16.73 -27.10 -2.12
C TYR A 284 16.58 -25.66 -1.59
N GLN A 285 16.49 -24.69 -2.51
CA GLN A 285 16.48 -23.24 -2.24
C GLN A 285 17.79 -22.66 -1.65
N GLU A 286 18.87 -23.43 -1.61
CA GLU A 286 20.18 -22.96 -1.16
C GLU A 286 21.07 -22.55 -2.35
N TYR A 287 22.14 -21.81 -2.06
CA TYR A 287 23.04 -21.24 -3.06
C TYR A 287 24.29 -22.09 -3.26
N ASN A 288 24.76 -22.14 -4.50
CA ASN A 288 26.05 -22.70 -4.88
C ASN A 288 26.79 -21.71 -5.77
N ASN A 289 28.06 -21.44 -5.50
CA ASN A 289 28.88 -20.72 -6.48
C ASN A 289 29.35 -21.68 -7.57
N TYR A 290 29.53 -21.16 -8.78
CA TYR A 290 29.88 -21.94 -9.96
C TYR A 290 30.66 -21.07 -10.96
N ASP A 291 31.35 -21.70 -11.91
CA ASP A 291 32.02 -20.99 -13.00
C ASP A 291 30.99 -20.30 -13.89
N CYS A 292 31.09 -18.98 -13.98
CA CYS A 292 30.19 -18.09 -14.73
C CYS A 292 30.03 -18.48 -16.22
N ASN A 293 31.03 -19.16 -16.80
CA ASN A 293 31.14 -19.39 -18.23
C ASN A 293 30.96 -20.87 -18.65
N GLU A 294 30.84 -21.78 -17.70
CA GLU A 294 30.89 -23.21 -17.99
C GLU A 294 29.55 -23.77 -18.49
N LYS A 295 28.42 -23.33 -17.90
CA LYS A 295 27.09 -23.88 -18.19
C LYS A 295 26.11 -22.80 -18.61
N VAL A 296 25.26 -23.14 -19.58
CA VAL A 296 24.02 -22.41 -19.86
C VAL A 296 22.95 -22.89 -18.89
N ARG A 297 22.15 -21.96 -18.36
CA ARG A 297 21.08 -22.26 -17.41
C ARG A 297 19.90 -21.34 -17.62
N ALA A 298 18.80 -21.65 -16.94
CA ALA A 298 17.78 -20.66 -16.68
C ALA A 298 18.27 -19.61 -15.68
N PHE A 299 17.62 -18.46 -15.68
CA PHE A 299 17.98 -17.33 -14.83
C PHE A 299 16.76 -16.46 -14.52
N VAL A 300 16.74 -15.84 -13.35
CA VAL A 300 15.63 -14.96 -12.92
C VAL A 300 16.08 -13.51 -12.95
N CYS A 301 15.35 -12.68 -13.70
CA CYS A 301 15.50 -11.24 -13.68
C CYS A 301 14.53 -10.59 -12.68
N LYS A 302 14.93 -9.47 -12.05
CA LYS A 302 14.14 -8.67 -11.10
C LYS A 302 14.19 -7.18 -11.45
N LYS A 303 13.04 -6.51 -11.35
CA LYS A 303 12.93 -5.04 -11.39
C LYS A 303 11.81 -4.55 -10.49
N ALA A 304 11.83 -3.26 -10.14
CA ALA A 304 10.73 -2.65 -9.41
C ALA A 304 9.41 -2.74 -10.19
N ALA A 305 8.31 -2.96 -9.49
CA ALA A 305 6.98 -2.85 -10.09
C ALA A 305 6.67 -1.39 -10.46
N ILE A 306 5.80 -1.21 -11.46
CA ILE A 306 5.50 0.10 -12.03
C ILE A 306 4.19 0.62 -11.43
N GLN A 307 4.15 1.90 -11.10
CA GLN A 307 2.91 2.60 -10.76
C GLN A 307 2.18 3.00 -12.04
N SER A 308 0.88 2.72 -12.10
CA SER A 308 0.00 3.23 -13.15
C SER A 308 -0.18 4.74 -13.06
#